data_AF-A0AAD9PSB8-F1
#
_entry.id   AF-A0AAD9PSB8-F1
#
_cell.length_a   1.000
_cell.length_b   1.000
_cell.length_c   1.000
_cell.angle_alpha   90.00
_cell.angle_beta   90.00
_cell.angle_gamma   90.00
#
_symmetry.space_group_name_H-M   'P 1'
#
loop_
_entity.id
_entity.type
_entity.pdbx_description
1 polymer ?
#
loop_
_entity_poly.entity_id
_entity_poly.type
_entity_poly.pdbx_seq_one_letter_code
_entity_poly.pdbx_strand_id
1 'polypeptide(L)'
;MDRVLIALGAIVSLNVMSILGTSFLNLNEKTKYKLILVQALLTVQSVMFFSARYLWIRLCCPLFNHPSFFNRALLTIVILVLGLSQSSIVLGLIFSGEEPHWISLLSYSCLGVLILLTTTTVLSDLFSSASGLLQRSGSKPSSTQYARLQIIVIVILSALFTALALHNGLKEPLLKTVRIPIKDLPAEFHGFTIVHLPDLHVGPTVGKTMLNKVVEASNKLNPDAITLAGDLVDSTVFQIRQAVKPLLKLKARYGVYFVTGNHEYYTGDVDGWLKELEYLGVTPLQNSHVVLTHPKKPLAKLCIAGVDDTEGRFLRSGDHGMDIGKALKGVDPDTPTILLAHRPKAAKLALDSHRVDIVLSGHTHGGQLFPIHLWHLLREPYFAGLYQHEKGSHVYISSGVHFWGMPMRLWSEAEITLVTLIASK
;
A
#
# COMPACT_ATOMS: atom_id res chain seq x y z
N MET A 1 -6.39 26.80 -25.31
CA MET A 1 -6.09 25.39 -25.66
C MET A 1 -4.57 25.17 -25.70
N ASP A 2 -3.83 26.09 -26.30
CA ASP A 2 -2.36 25.98 -26.50
C ASP A 2 -1.53 25.81 -25.23
N ARG A 3 -1.77 26.60 -24.17
CA ARG A 3 -1.01 26.47 -22.90
C ARG A 3 -1.15 25.09 -22.23
N VAL A 4 -2.22 24.37 -22.52
CA VAL A 4 -2.54 23.05 -21.95
C VAL A 4 -1.83 21.95 -22.73
N LEU A 5 -1.87 22.04 -24.06
CA LEU A 5 -1.08 21.20 -24.95
C LEU A 5 0.42 21.39 -24.70
N ILE A 6 0.86 22.61 -24.38
CA ILE A 6 2.24 22.91 -23.99
C ILE A 6 2.59 22.27 -22.64
N ALA A 7 1.75 22.38 -21.61
CA ALA A 7 2.00 21.75 -20.32
C ALA A 7 1.97 20.20 -20.42
N LEU A 8 1.03 19.65 -21.19
CA LEU A 8 0.93 18.22 -21.45
C LEU A 8 2.12 17.72 -22.28
N GLY A 9 2.51 18.48 -23.30
CA GLY A 9 3.72 18.23 -24.08
C GLY A 9 4.98 18.28 -23.22
N ALA A 10 5.11 19.24 -22.29
CA ALA A 10 6.26 19.34 -21.38
C ALA A 10 6.33 18.18 -20.40
N ILE A 11 5.19 17.79 -19.81
CA ILE A 11 5.09 16.63 -18.92
C ILE A 11 5.43 15.33 -19.65
N VAL A 12 4.84 15.11 -20.83
CA VAL A 12 5.13 13.93 -21.65
C VAL A 12 6.60 13.93 -22.07
N SER A 13 7.15 15.08 -22.46
CA SER A 13 8.56 15.21 -22.83
C SER A 13 9.49 14.94 -21.66
N LEU A 14 9.19 15.42 -20.45
CA LEU A 14 9.99 15.13 -19.24
C LEU A 14 9.96 13.64 -18.90
N ASN A 15 8.80 13.00 -18.99
CA ASN A 15 8.67 11.56 -18.76
C ASN A 15 9.42 10.76 -19.84
N VAL A 16 9.27 11.11 -21.12
CA VAL A 16 9.99 10.47 -22.23
C VAL A 16 11.49 10.67 -22.10
N MET A 17 11.97 11.88 -21.81
CA MET A 17 13.39 12.16 -21.59
C MET A 17 13.95 11.39 -20.41
N SER A 18 13.18 11.21 -19.34
CA SER A 18 13.58 10.37 -18.21
C SER A 18 13.66 8.88 -18.57
N ILE A 19 12.68 8.37 -19.34
CA ILE A 19 12.68 6.98 -19.86
C ILE A 19 13.89 6.76 -20.77
N LEU A 20 14.16 7.72 -21.67
CA LEU A 20 15.29 7.66 -22.58
C LEU A 20 16.62 7.76 -21.81
N GLY A 21 16.69 8.65 -20.82
CA GLY A 21 17.87 8.82 -19.97
C GLY A 21 18.22 7.58 -19.16
N THR A 22 17.22 6.88 -18.62
CA THR A 22 17.43 5.63 -17.87
C THR A 22 17.74 4.43 -18.77
N SER A 23 17.20 4.40 -19.98
CA SER A 23 17.31 3.24 -20.88
C SER A 23 18.51 3.30 -21.83
N PHE A 24 18.98 4.49 -22.21
CA PHE A 24 19.99 4.66 -23.26
C PHE A 24 21.29 5.32 -22.79
N LEU A 25 21.33 5.94 -21.62
CA LEU A 25 22.59 6.47 -21.07
C LEU A 25 23.35 5.37 -20.32
N ASN A 26 24.65 5.26 -20.59
CA ASN A 26 25.54 4.35 -19.87
C ASN A 26 25.89 4.92 -18.48
N LEU A 27 24.92 4.88 -17.57
CA LEU A 27 25.04 5.35 -16.19
C LEU A 27 25.33 4.20 -15.23
N ASN A 28 25.98 4.49 -14.10
CA ASN A 28 26.09 3.52 -13.01
C ASN A 28 24.70 3.23 -12.39
N GLU A 29 24.56 2.08 -11.74
CA GLU A 29 23.27 1.59 -11.25
C GLU A 29 22.67 2.50 -10.15
N LYS A 30 23.50 3.10 -9.29
CA LYS A 30 23.04 4.06 -8.28
C LYS A 30 22.41 5.31 -8.89
N THR A 31 22.96 5.82 -9.99
CA THR A 31 22.39 6.96 -10.71
C THR A 31 21.10 6.58 -11.43
N LYS A 32 21.06 5.40 -12.08
CA LYS A 32 19.85 4.89 -12.74
C LYS A 32 18.70 4.72 -11.75
N TYR A 33 18.97 4.09 -10.61
CA TYR A 33 18.04 3.95 -9.49
C TYR A 33 17.37 5.30 -9.13
N LYS A 34 18.18 6.35 -8.88
CA LYS A 34 17.66 7.69 -8.54
C LYS A 34 16.82 8.29 -9.66
N LEU A 35 17.22 8.12 -10.92
CA LEU A 35 16.47 8.62 -12.07
C LEU A 35 15.10 7.92 -12.20
N ILE A 36 15.04 6.61 -11.97
CA ILE A 36 13.76 5.87 -11.98
C ILE A 36 12.82 6.40 -10.90
N LEU A 37 13.32 6.67 -9.69
CA LEU A 37 12.50 7.27 -8.63
C LEU A 37 11.99 8.68 -8.99
N VAL A 38 12.87 9.54 -9.55
CA VAL A 38 12.46 10.86 -10.01
C VAL A 38 11.40 10.76 -11.10
N GLN A 39 11.54 9.81 -12.03
CA GLN A 39 10.54 9.55 -13.06
C GLN A 39 9.19 9.12 -12.49
N ALA A 40 9.19 8.20 -11.52
CA ALA A 40 7.98 7.74 -10.85
C ALA A 40 7.28 8.92 -10.15
N LEU A 41 8.04 9.76 -9.45
CA LEU A 41 7.52 10.97 -8.81
C LEU A 41 6.90 11.94 -9.83
N LEU A 42 7.58 12.20 -10.95
CA LEU A 42 7.06 13.06 -12.01
C LEU A 42 5.78 12.48 -12.64
N THR A 43 5.72 11.17 -12.82
CA THR A 43 4.53 10.47 -13.34
C THR A 43 3.34 10.67 -12.41
N VAL A 44 3.52 10.42 -11.11
CA VAL A 44 2.46 10.59 -10.10
C VAL A 44 2.00 12.05 -10.04
N GLN A 45 2.94 13.00 -10.00
CA GLN A 45 2.60 14.43 -9.99
C GLN A 45 1.86 14.87 -11.26
N SER A 46 2.16 14.27 -12.40
CA SER A 46 1.45 14.54 -13.65
C SER A 46 0.00 14.09 -13.58
N VAL A 47 -0.27 12.89 -13.06
CA VAL A 47 -1.62 12.36 -12.86
C VAL A 47 -2.41 13.25 -11.88
N MET A 48 -1.77 13.67 -10.79
CA MET A 48 -2.37 14.56 -9.80
C MET A 48 -2.69 15.92 -10.42
N PHE A 49 -1.80 16.48 -11.23
CA PHE A 49 -2.02 17.75 -11.92
C PHE A 49 -3.20 17.68 -12.89
N PHE A 50 -3.29 16.63 -13.71
CA PHE A 50 -4.40 16.47 -14.65
C PHE A 50 -5.75 16.25 -13.94
N SER A 51 -5.75 15.50 -12.83
CA SER A 51 -6.94 15.34 -11.98
C SER A 51 -7.39 16.69 -11.40
N ALA A 52 -6.45 17.47 -10.83
CA ALA A 52 -6.74 18.80 -10.30
C ALA A 52 -7.25 19.76 -11.39
N ARG A 53 -6.66 19.71 -12.59
CA ARG A 53 -7.12 20.50 -13.74
C ARG A 53 -8.54 20.11 -14.18
N TYR A 54 -8.81 18.81 -14.26
CA TYR A 54 -10.13 18.31 -14.61
C TYR A 54 -11.18 18.84 -13.62
N LEU A 55 -10.90 18.72 -12.31
CA LEU A 55 -11.75 19.27 -11.25
C LEU A 55 -11.90 20.79 -11.34
N TRP A 56 -10.84 21.52 -11.67
CA TRP A 56 -10.90 22.97 -11.87
C TRP A 56 -11.90 23.35 -12.97
N ILE A 57 -11.85 22.67 -14.11
CA ILE A 57 -12.75 22.93 -15.23
C ILE A 57 -14.20 22.58 -14.86
N ARG A 58 -14.41 21.44 -14.19
CA ARG A 58 -15.76 20.93 -13.88
C ARG A 58 -16.43 21.63 -12.71
N LEU A 59 -15.68 21.98 -11.67
CA LEU A 59 -16.21 22.49 -10.41
C LEU A 59 -15.93 23.99 -10.23
N CYS A 60 -14.72 24.46 -10.53
CA CYS A 60 -14.33 25.84 -10.23
C CYS A 60 -14.79 26.86 -11.28
N CYS A 61 -14.62 26.57 -12.58
CA CYS A 61 -15.03 27.49 -13.65
C CYS A 61 -16.52 27.89 -13.58
N PRO A 62 -17.48 26.98 -13.34
CA PRO A 62 -18.89 27.35 -13.19
C PRO A 62 -19.17 28.23 -11.96
N LEU A 63 -18.46 27.99 -10.85
CA LEU A 63 -18.59 28.79 -9.62
C LEU A 63 -18.01 30.20 -9.80
N PHE A 64 -16.88 30.31 -10.51
CA PHE A 64 -16.22 31.58 -10.81
C PHE A 64 -17.12 32.52 -11.63
N ASN A 65 -17.84 31.97 -12.60
CA ASN A 65 -18.75 32.74 -13.47
C ASN A 65 -20.02 33.23 -12.76
N HIS A 66 -20.24 32.84 -11.49
CA HIS A 66 -21.38 33.25 -10.67
C HIS A 66 -20.93 33.67 -9.27
N PRO A 67 -20.26 34.82 -9.11
CA PRO A 67 -19.65 35.20 -7.84
C PRO A 67 -20.70 35.47 -6.76
N SER A 68 -20.66 34.69 -5.69
CA SER A 68 -21.37 34.93 -4.42
C SER A 68 -20.37 34.76 -3.27
N PHE A 69 -20.69 35.23 -2.06
CA PHE A 69 -19.84 34.99 -0.90
C PHE A 69 -19.59 33.48 -0.69
N PHE A 70 -20.65 32.68 -0.81
CA PHE A 70 -20.59 31.23 -0.72
C PHE A 70 -19.69 30.62 -1.80
N ASN A 71 -19.84 31.02 -3.06
CA ASN A 71 -19.03 30.49 -4.17
C ASN A 71 -17.56 30.88 -4.04
N ARG A 72 -17.25 32.08 -3.51
CA ARG A 72 -15.87 32.49 -3.20
C ARG A 72 -15.27 31.64 -2.09
N ALA A 73 -16.00 31.41 -1.00
CA ALA A 73 -15.54 30.56 0.09
C ALA A 73 -15.27 29.11 -0.39
N LEU A 74 -16.21 28.53 -1.15
CA LEU A 74 -16.06 27.19 -1.72
C LEU A 74 -14.86 27.11 -2.68
N LEU A 75 -14.68 28.12 -3.54
CA LEU A 75 -13.54 28.18 -4.45
C LEU A 75 -12.20 28.23 -3.69
N THR A 76 -12.11 29.03 -2.63
CA THR A 76 -10.92 29.09 -1.76
C THR A 76 -10.61 27.72 -1.16
N ILE A 77 -11.63 27.02 -0.63
CA ILE A 77 -11.46 25.68 -0.06
C ILE A 77 -10.93 24.71 -1.12
N VAL A 78 -11.53 24.68 -2.32
CA VAL A 78 -11.08 23.79 -3.39
C VAL A 78 -9.65 24.11 -3.81
N ILE A 79 -9.28 25.39 -3.95
CA ILE A 79 -7.90 25.78 -4.28
C ILE A 79 -6.92 25.28 -3.23
N LEU A 80 -7.25 25.43 -1.94
CA LEU A 80 -6.39 24.94 -0.84
C LEU A 80 -6.25 23.42 -0.89
N VAL A 81 -7.33 22.67 -1.08
CA VAL A 81 -7.29 21.21 -1.22
C VAL A 81 -6.44 20.79 -2.41
N LEU A 82 -6.63 21.42 -3.57
CA LEU A 82 -5.83 21.12 -4.76
C LEU A 82 -4.35 21.44 -4.52
N GLY A 83 -4.01 22.62 -3.99
CA GLY A 83 -2.62 23.02 -3.72
C GLY A 83 -1.92 22.12 -2.69
N LEU A 84 -2.61 21.78 -1.59
CA LEU A 84 -2.10 20.86 -0.58
C LEU A 84 -1.95 19.44 -1.13
N SER A 85 -2.88 18.97 -1.95
CA SER A 85 -2.78 17.66 -2.58
C SER A 85 -1.55 17.56 -3.49
N GLN A 86 -1.24 18.58 -4.30
CA GLN A 86 -0.03 18.59 -5.16
C GLN A 86 1.28 18.58 -4.35
N SER A 87 1.22 19.13 -3.14
CA SER A 87 2.38 19.24 -2.26
C SER A 87 2.55 18.03 -1.34
N SER A 88 1.62 17.07 -1.32
CA SER A 88 1.56 16.04 -0.29
C SER A 88 2.79 15.15 -0.23
N ILE A 89 3.28 14.68 -1.38
CA ILE A 89 4.46 13.81 -1.44
C ILE A 89 5.71 14.57 -0.97
N VAL A 90 5.90 15.80 -1.45
CA VAL A 90 7.06 16.62 -1.08
C VAL A 90 7.03 16.97 0.41
N LEU A 91 5.86 17.38 0.92
CA LEU A 91 5.68 17.66 2.34
C LEU A 91 5.88 16.39 3.18
N GLY A 92 5.44 15.22 2.70
CA GLY A 92 5.69 13.94 3.36
C GLY A 92 7.17 13.60 3.49
N LEU A 93 7.93 13.80 2.41
CA LEU A 93 9.38 13.56 2.40
C LEU A 93 10.12 14.49 3.37
N ILE A 94 9.69 15.75 3.47
CA ILE A 94 10.31 16.75 4.36
C ILE A 94 9.88 16.54 5.82
N PHE A 95 8.59 16.31 6.05
CA PHE A 95 7.96 16.29 7.37
C PHE A 95 7.63 14.87 7.85
N SER A 96 8.62 13.99 7.79
CA SER A 96 8.59 12.66 8.43
C SER A 96 9.41 12.69 9.73
N GLY A 97 8.89 12.11 10.80
CA GLY A 97 9.53 12.11 12.12
C GLY A 97 8.98 11.04 13.05
N GLU A 98 9.18 11.22 14.37
CA GLU A 98 8.67 10.27 15.38
C GLU A 98 7.14 10.15 15.36
N GLU A 99 6.46 11.28 15.16
CA GLU A 99 5.02 11.36 14.92
C GLU A 99 4.75 12.15 13.63
N PRO A 100 3.62 11.90 12.95
CA PRO A 100 3.27 12.62 11.74
C PRO A 100 3.12 14.12 12.01
N HIS A 101 3.78 14.95 11.23
CA HIS A 101 3.55 16.39 11.30
C HIS A 101 2.14 16.71 10.78
N TRP A 102 1.44 17.65 11.42
CA TRP A 102 0.07 18.00 11.05
C TRP A 102 -0.07 18.45 9.58
N ILE A 103 0.96 19.11 9.02
CA ILE A 103 0.94 19.51 7.59
C ILE A 103 1.02 18.30 6.66
N SER A 104 1.77 17.26 7.03
CA SER A 104 1.88 16.03 6.26
C SER A 104 0.53 15.32 6.25
N LEU A 105 -0.05 15.11 7.45
CA LEU A 105 -1.39 14.54 7.60
C LEU A 105 -2.45 15.31 6.81
N LEU A 106 -2.45 16.64 6.90
CA LEU A 106 -3.40 17.49 6.19
C LEU A 106 -3.22 17.36 4.67
N SER A 107 -1.99 17.44 4.18
CA SER A 107 -1.69 17.38 2.74
C SER A 107 -2.04 16.02 2.12
N TYR A 108 -1.73 14.91 2.81
CA TYR A 108 -2.14 13.58 2.38
C TYR A 108 -3.65 13.34 2.51
N SER A 109 -4.31 13.94 3.50
CA SER A 109 -5.77 13.93 3.56
C SER A 109 -6.37 14.66 2.36
N CYS A 110 -5.80 15.81 1.96
CA CYS A 110 -6.19 16.51 0.74
C CYS A 110 -5.95 15.68 -0.53
N LEU A 111 -4.90 14.84 -0.57
CA LEU A 111 -4.70 13.89 -1.67
C LEU A 111 -5.84 12.85 -1.73
N GLY A 112 -6.27 12.31 -0.60
CA GLY A 112 -7.44 11.43 -0.55
C GLY A 112 -8.73 12.12 -1.02
N VAL A 113 -8.95 13.37 -0.60
CA VAL A 113 -10.07 14.20 -1.09
C VAL A 113 -9.98 14.42 -2.61
N LEU A 114 -8.80 14.70 -3.16
CA LEU A 114 -8.59 14.86 -4.60
C LEU A 114 -9.06 13.62 -5.36
N ILE A 115 -8.70 12.42 -4.90
CA ILE A 115 -9.08 11.15 -5.54
C ILE A 115 -10.60 10.95 -5.47
N LEU A 116 -11.20 11.10 -4.30
CA LEU A 116 -12.64 10.91 -4.13
C LEU A 116 -13.45 11.93 -4.94
N LEU A 117 -13.04 13.20 -4.92
CA LEU A 117 -13.69 14.27 -5.68
C LEU A 117 -13.56 14.06 -7.19
N THR A 118 -12.38 13.62 -7.66
CA THR A 118 -12.18 13.25 -9.07
C THR A 118 -13.13 12.12 -9.46
N THR A 119 -13.23 11.11 -8.61
CA THR A 119 -14.01 9.90 -8.87
C THR A 119 -15.50 10.17 -8.92
N THR A 120 -16.06 10.89 -7.94
CA THR A 120 -17.47 11.28 -7.94
C THR A 120 -17.80 12.17 -9.13
N THR A 121 -16.90 13.06 -9.54
CA THR A 121 -17.07 13.90 -10.74
C THR A 121 -17.09 13.06 -12.01
N VAL A 122 -16.16 12.11 -12.17
CA VAL A 122 -16.14 11.19 -13.32
C VAL A 122 -17.41 10.34 -13.36
N LEU A 123 -17.85 9.77 -12.24
CA LEU A 123 -19.09 8.98 -12.18
C LEU A 123 -20.32 9.82 -12.53
N SER A 124 -20.38 11.06 -12.06
CA SER A 124 -21.46 11.99 -12.38
C SER A 124 -21.51 12.31 -13.89
N ASP A 125 -20.35 12.46 -14.53
CA ASP A 125 -20.22 12.70 -15.96
C ASP A 125 -20.64 11.50 -16.81
N LEU A 126 -20.23 10.30 -16.40
CA LEU A 126 -20.64 9.05 -17.05
C LEU A 126 -22.15 8.86 -16.93
N PHE A 127 -22.74 9.11 -15.75
CA PHE A 127 -24.18 9.06 -15.54
C PHE A 127 -24.94 10.08 -16.39
N SER A 128 -24.43 11.31 -16.47
CA SER A 128 -25.04 12.37 -17.29
C SER A 128 -24.98 12.03 -18.79
N SER A 129 -23.87 11.42 -19.23
CA SER A 129 -23.71 10.97 -20.63
C SER A 129 -24.65 9.81 -20.95
N ALA A 130 -24.75 8.81 -20.07
CA ALA A 130 -25.64 7.65 -20.25
C ALA A 130 -27.12 8.05 -20.23
N SER A 131 -27.53 8.92 -19.30
CA SER A 131 -28.90 9.44 -19.25
C SER A 131 -29.25 10.29 -20.48
N GLY A 132 -28.28 11.03 -21.03
CA GLY A 132 -28.45 11.77 -22.29
C GLY A 132 -28.68 10.87 -23.51
N LEU A 133 -28.06 9.68 -23.55
CA LEU A 133 -28.30 8.67 -24.60
C LEU A 133 -29.68 8.01 -24.49
N LEU A 134 -30.21 7.88 -23.27
CA LEU A 134 -31.51 7.27 -22.99
C LEU A 134 -32.68 8.24 -23.16
N GLN A 135 -32.47 9.54 -22.98
CA GLN A 135 -33.50 10.55 -23.18
C GLN A 135 -33.78 10.78 -24.67
N ARG A 136 -34.84 10.12 -25.18
CA ARG A 136 -35.46 10.46 -26.47
C ARG A 136 -36.14 11.82 -26.35
N SER A 137 -35.52 12.84 -26.95
CA SER A 137 -36.12 14.14 -27.34
C SER A 137 -37.28 14.62 -26.46
N GLY A 138 -36.97 15.15 -25.28
CA GLY A 138 -37.92 15.84 -24.40
C GLY A 138 -37.19 16.93 -23.62
N SER A 139 -37.83 18.10 -23.48
CA SER A 139 -37.34 19.37 -22.92
C SER A 139 -36.11 19.25 -21.99
N LYS A 140 -34.95 19.67 -22.50
CA LYS A 140 -33.74 19.80 -21.67
C LYS A 140 -34.00 20.86 -20.59
N PRO A 141 -33.89 20.53 -19.29
CA PRO A 141 -33.95 21.52 -18.24
C PRO A 141 -32.86 22.58 -18.45
N SER A 142 -33.06 23.80 -17.91
CA SER A 142 -32.09 24.89 -18.10
C SER A 142 -30.68 24.42 -17.74
N SER A 143 -29.75 24.52 -18.68
CA SER A 143 -28.41 23.91 -18.60
C SER A 143 -27.63 24.37 -17.36
N THR A 144 -27.92 25.55 -16.85
CA THR A 144 -27.24 26.17 -15.71
C THR A 144 -27.76 25.68 -14.35
N GLN A 145 -29.06 25.46 -14.18
CA GLN A 145 -29.61 24.95 -12.91
C GLN A 145 -29.23 23.48 -12.69
N TYR A 146 -29.27 22.67 -13.76
CA TYR A 146 -28.83 21.28 -13.71
C TYR A 146 -27.34 21.16 -13.36
N ALA A 147 -26.48 22.00 -13.96
CA ALA A 147 -25.06 22.02 -13.65
C ALA A 147 -24.78 22.39 -12.18
N ARG A 148 -25.53 23.36 -11.62
CA ARG A 148 -25.38 23.75 -10.21
C ARG A 148 -25.80 22.62 -9.26
N LEU A 149 -26.94 21.98 -9.51
CA LEU A 149 -27.41 20.86 -8.69
C LEU A 149 -26.41 19.70 -8.75
N GLN A 150 -25.87 19.39 -9.94
CA GLN A 150 -24.86 18.36 -10.12
C GLN A 150 -23.60 18.64 -9.29
N ILE A 151 -23.08 19.88 -9.31
CA ILE A 151 -21.91 20.26 -8.50
C ILE A 151 -22.20 20.09 -7.01
N ILE A 152 -23.38 20.52 -6.53
CA ILE A 152 -23.78 20.36 -5.13
C ILE A 152 -23.79 18.89 -4.73
N VAL A 153 -24.41 18.03 -5.56
CA VAL A 153 -24.45 16.58 -5.32
C VAL A 153 -23.03 15.98 -5.30
N ILE A 154 -22.17 16.34 -6.25
CA ILE A 154 -20.77 15.89 -6.29
C ILE A 154 -20.05 16.26 -5.00
N VAL A 155 -20.15 17.52 -4.56
CA VAL A 155 -19.47 18.01 -3.34
C VAL A 155 -19.99 17.29 -2.10
N ILE A 156 -21.32 17.15 -1.94
CA ILE A 156 -21.92 16.48 -0.80
C ILE A 156 -21.50 15.00 -0.76
N LEU A 157 -21.62 14.27 -1.87
CA LEU A 157 -21.22 12.86 -1.93
C LEU A 157 -19.72 12.69 -1.65
N SER A 158 -18.87 13.56 -2.20
CA SER A 158 -17.43 13.53 -1.94
C SER A 158 -17.11 13.80 -0.48
N ALA A 159 -17.80 14.75 0.15
CA ALA A 159 -17.63 15.04 1.57
C ALA A 159 -18.07 13.86 2.45
N LEU A 160 -19.20 13.22 2.12
CA LEU A 160 -19.69 12.02 2.81
C LEU A 160 -18.70 10.87 2.69
N PHE A 161 -18.22 10.57 1.47
CA PHE A 161 -17.22 9.52 1.27
C PHE A 161 -15.89 9.85 1.93
N THR A 162 -15.47 11.12 1.94
CA THR A 162 -14.26 11.56 2.67
C THR A 162 -14.40 11.31 4.16
N ALA A 163 -15.54 11.70 4.76
CA ALA A 163 -15.78 11.51 6.18
C ALA A 163 -15.80 10.01 6.55
N LEU A 164 -16.49 9.18 5.76
CA LEU A 164 -16.50 7.74 5.94
C LEU A 164 -15.09 7.15 5.79
N ALA A 165 -14.33 7.61 4.78
CA ALA A 165 -13.01 7.08 4.51
C ALA A 165 -12.00 7.46 5.61
N LEU A 166 -12.02 8.70 6.10
CA LEU A 166 -11.22 9.12 7.26
C LEU A 166 -11.57 8.32 8.51
N HIS A 167 -12.86 8.14 8.79
CA HIS A 167 -13.31 7.37 9.95
C HIS A 167 -12.77 5.94 9.92
N ASN A 168 -12.89 5.27 8.78
CA ASN A 168 -12.40 3.90 8.61
C ASN A 168 -10.86 3.81 8.57
N GLY A 169 -10.19 4.81 7.99
CA GLY A 169 -8.73 4.86 7.91
C GLY A 169 -8.07 5.04 9.28
N LEU A 170 -8.65 5.88 10.14
CA LEU A 170 -8.10 6.20 11.47
C LEU A 170 -8.55 5.24 12.58
N LYS A 171 -9.47 4.32 12.29
CA LYS A 171 -9.90 3.29 13.23
C LYS A 171 -8.76 2.30 13.49
N GLU A 172 -8.74 1.72 14.69
CA GLU A 172 -7.80 0.64 15.00
C GLU A 172 -8.02 -0.58 14.09
N PRO A 173 -6.95 -1.27 13.66
CA PRO A 173 -7.06 -2.42 12.78
C PRO A 173 -7.91 -3.52 13.39
N LEU A 174 -8.75 -4.16 12.58
CA LEU A 174 -9.58 -5.27 13.01
C LEU A 174 -8.73 -6.52 13.25
N LEU A 175 -8.98 -7.23 14.34
CA LEU A 175 -8.39 -8.55 14.54
C LEU A 175 -9.12 -9.57 13.66
N LYS A 176 -8.39 -10.21 12.75
CA LYS A 176 -8.93 -11.24 11.86
C LYS A 176 -8.23 -12.56 12.11
N THR A 177 -9.00 -13.61 12.38
CA THR A 177 -8.45 -14.95 12.61
C THR A 177 -8.66 -15.82 11.39
N VAL A 178 -7.59 -16.43 10.89
CA VAL A 178 -7.61 -17.28 9.70
C VAL A 178 -7.00 -18.63 10.04
N ARG A 179 -7.76 -19.71 9.81
CA ARG A 179 -7.30 -21.08 10.00
C ARG A 179 -6.95 -21.68 8.65
N ILE A 180 -5.71 -22.16 8.51
CA ILE A 180 -5.20 -22.62 7.22
C ILE A 180 -4.77 -24.08 7.34
N PRO A 181 -5.41 -25.00 6.59
CA PRO A 181 -5.03 -26.40 6.59
C PRO A 181 -3.69 -26.58 5.87
N ILE A 182 -2.74 -27.22 6.53
CA ILE A 182 -1.42 -27.56 5.98
C ILE A 182 -1.31 -29.07 5.94
N LYS A 183 -1.06 -29.60 4.74
CA LYS A 183 -0.85 -31.04 4.52
C LYS A 183 0.45 -31.47 5.18
N ASP A 184 0.46 -32.65 5.79
CA ASP A 184 1.64 -33.26 6.41
C ASP A 184 2.30 -32.36 7.49
N LEU A 185 1.53 -31.43 8.08
CA LEU A 185 2.00 -30.62 9.21
C LEU A 185 2.25 -31.51 10.42
N PRO A 186 3.47 -31.49 11.02
CA PRO A 186 3.73 -32.22 12.24
C PRO A 186 2.72 -31.87 13.33
N ALA A 187 2.27 -32.86 14.09
CA ALA A 187 1.25 -32.68 15.13
C ALA A 187 1.68 -31.63 16.19
N GLU A 188 2.99 -31.47 16.41
CA GLU A 188 3.58 -30.49 17.31
C GLU A 188 3.41 -29.04 16.85
N PHE A 189 3.15 -28.81 15.56
CA PHE A 189 2.84 -27.50 14.98
C PHE A 189 1.35 -27.32 14.69
N HIS A 190 0.50 -28.30 15.04
CA HIS A 190 -0.95 -28.10 15.00
C HIS A 190 -1.35 -26.99 15.97
N GLY A 191 -2.07 -25.98 15.47
CA GLY A 191 -2.44 -24.81 16.25
C GLY A 191 -1.33 -23.76 16.35
N PHE A 192 -0.22 -23.90 15.63
CA PHE A 192 0.83 -22.88 15.58
C PHE A 192 0.26 -21.56 15.11
N THR A 193 0.53 -20.49 15.86
CA THR A 193 -0.06 -19.18 15.66
C THR A 193 0.94 -18.16 15.14
N ILE A 194 0.52 -17.40 14.13
CA ILE A 194 1.34 -16.35 13.51
C ILE A 194 0.54 -15.07 13.49
N VAL A 195 1.07 -14.01 14.10
CA VAL A 195 0.54 -12.67 13.87
C VAL A 195 1.22 -12.09 12.64
N HIS A 196 0.43 -11.81 11.62
CA HIS A 196 0.87 -11.31 10.32
C HIS A 196 0.54 -9.82 10.19
N LEU A 197 1.58 -9.01 9.98
CA LEU A 197 1.55 -7.55 10.01
C LEU A 197 2.26 -6.93 8.78
N PRO A 198 1.68 -7.04 7.57
CA PRO A 198 2.17 -6.29 6.41
C PRO A 198 1.71 -4.83 6.44
N ASP A 199 2.37 -3.99 5.65
CA ASP A 199 1.91 -2.65 5.31
C ASP A 199 1.71 -1.74 6.55
N LEU A 200 2.74 -1.64 7.40
CA LEU A 200 2.73 -0.78 8.59
C LEU A 200 2.91 0.70 8.25
N HIS A 201 3.65 1.00 7.17
CA HIS A 201 3.90 2.35 6.61
C HIS A 201 4.29 3.43 7.61
N VAL A 202 5.18 3.11 8.55
CA VAL A 202 5.70 4.11 9.51
C VAL A 202 6.44 5.21 8.73
N GLY A 203 6.05 6.47 8.92
CA GLY A 203 6.60 7.59 8.17
C GLY A 203 5.72 8.84 8.23
N PRO A 204 5.34 9.43 7.08
CA PRO A 204 4.76 10.76 7.01
C PRO A 204 3.36 10.86 7.63
N THR A 205 2.63 9.74 7.75
CA THR A 205 1.24 9.71 8.21
C THR A 205 0.95 8.65 9.27
N VAL A 206 1.90 7.75 9.54
CA VAL A 206 1.83 6.77 10.63
C VAL A 206 3.06 6.93 11.51
N GLY A 207 2.88 7.17 12.81
CA GLY A 207 3.97 7.36 13.75
C GLY A 207 4.06 6.32 14.85
N LYS A 208 4.91 6.63 15.83
CA LYS A 208 5.20 5.78 17.00
C LYS A 208 3.96 5.38 17.77
N THR A 209 3.02 6.30 17.96
CA THR A 209 1.80 6.06 18.75
C THR A 209 0.93 5.00 18.10
N MET A 210 0.69 5.08 16.79
CA MET A 210 -0.07 4.08 16.05
C MET A 210 0.66 2.73 16.04
N LEU A 211 1.96 2.73 15.80
CA LEU A 211 2.77 1.50 15.82
C LEU A 211 2.75 0.82 17.20
N ASN A 212 2.85 1.58 18.29
CA ASN A 212 2.83 1.03 19.64
C ASN A 212 1.49 0.32 19.95
N LYS A 213 0.36 0.83 19.45
CA LYS A 213 -0.94 0.15 19.57
C LYS A 213 -0.95 -1.21 18.86
N VAL A 214 -0.41 -1.29 17.65
CA VAL A 214 -0.29 -2.54 16.89
C VAL A 214 0.59 -3.54 17.63
N VAL A 215 1.72 -3.10 18.17
CA VAL A 215 2.63 -3.94 18.96
C VAL A 215 1.94 -4.48 20.21
N GLU A 216 1.21 -3.62 20.94
CA GLU A 216 0.44 -4.04 22.11
C GLU A 216 -0.67 -5.04 21.77
N ALA A 217 -1.43 -4.78 20.70
CA ALA A 217 -2.45 -5.69 20.21
C ALA A 217 -1.86 -7.05 19.80
N SER A 218 -0.73 -7.04 19.10
CA SER A 218 -0.03 -8.26 18.66
C SER A 218 0.46 -9.09 19.84
N ASN A 219 1.07 -8.45 20.83
CA ASN A 219 1.58 -9.13 22.03
C ASN A 219 0.45 -9.73 22.90
N LYS A 220 -0.74 -9.10 22.94
CA LYS A 220 -1.90 -9.65 23.67
C LYS A 220 -2.38 -10.99 23.11
N LEU A 221 -2.06 -11.28 21.84
CA LEU A 221 -2.40 -12.56 21.20
C LEU A 221 -1.42 -13.69 21.59
N ASN A 222 -0.28 -13.36 22.22
CA ASN A 222 0.76 -14.28 22.62
C ASN A 222 1.15 -15.30 21.51
N PRO A 223 1.55 -14.83 20.31
CA PRO A 223 1.74 -15.69 19.16
C PRO A 223 3.03 -16.52 19.22
N ASP A 224 3.06 -17.62 18.47
CA ASP A 224 4.27 -18.41 18.30
C ASP A 224 5.29 -17.67 17.42
N ALA A 225 4.87 -17.01 16.34
CA ALA A 225 5.72 -16.17 15.49
C ALA A 225 5.02 -14.85 15.11
N ILE A 226 5.81 -13.83 14.78
CA ILE A 226 5.30 -12.59 14.17
C ILE A 226 5.98 -12.41 12.82
N THR A 227 5.21 -11.99 11.80
CA THR A 227 5.71 -11.76 10.46
C THR A 227 5.37 -10.34 10.01
N LEU A 228 6.36 -9.64 9.47
CA LEU A 228 6.29 -8.29 8.93
C LEU A 228 6.54 -8.38 7.42
N ALA A 229 5.48 -8.53 6.62
CA ALA A 229 5.62 -8.86 5.20
C ALA A 229 5.64 -7.63 4.29
N GLY A 230 6.69 -6.83 4.44
CA GLY A 230 6.98 -5.67 3.60
C GLY A 230 6.19 -4.41 3.93
N ASP A 231 6.64 -3.32 3.33
CA ASP A 231 6.08 -1.96 3.47
C ASP A 231 5.94 -1.54 4.94
N LEU A 232 7.02 -1.72 5.69
CA LEU A 232 7.12 -1.34 7.10
C LEU A 232 7.31 0.18 7.24
N VAL A 233 8.03 0.80 6.32
CA VAL A 233 8.48 2.20 6.39
C VAL A 233 8.32 2.99 5.11
N ASP A 234 8.06 4.28 5.24
CA ASP A 234 7.92 5.24 4.14
C ASP A 234 8.99 6.35 4.14
N SER A 235 10.00 6.25 5.00
CA SER A 235 11.04 7.26 5.16
C SER A 235 12.38 6.60 5.56
N THR A 236 13.48 7.36 5.51
CA THR A 236 14.82 6.83 5.81
C THR A 236 15.01 6.52 7.30
N VAL A 237 15.97 5.65 7.65
CA VAL A 237 16.27 5.36 9.05
C VAL A 237 16.59 6.64 9.81
N PHE A 238 17.40 7.52 9.21
CA PHE A 238 17.79 8.79 9.82
C PHE A 238 16.59 9.63 10.29
N GLN A 239 15.52 9.69 9.49
CA GLN A 239 14.35 10.53 9.79
C GLN A 239 13.44 9.91 10.84
N ILE A 240 13.21 8.59 10.79
CA ILE A 240 12.12 7.95 11.55
C ILE A 240 12.57 6.82 12.48
N ARG A 241 13.87 6.70 12.78
CA ARG A 241 14.41 5.69 13.73
C ARG A 241 13.66 5.65 15.06
N GLN A 242 13.26 6.81 15.60
CA GLN A 242 12.52 6.86 16.87
C GLN A 242 11.08 6.32 16.73
N ALA A 243 10.46 6.49 15.55
CA ALA A 243 9.10 6.06 15.28
C ALA A 243 8.96 4.53 15.32
N VAL A 244 9.97 3.79 14.85
CA VAL A 244 9.98 2.33 14.78
C VAL A 244 10.40 1.63 16.08
N LYS A 245 10.89 2.36 17.08
CA LYS A 245 11.33 1.79 18.37
C LYS A 245 10.32 0.88 19.08
N PRO A 246 8.98 1.07 18.99
CA PRO A 246 8.03 0.13 19.55
C PRO A 246 8.23 -1.32 19.10
N LEU A 247 8.83 -1.58 17.92
CA LEU A 247 9.12 -2.94 17.44
C LEU A 247 10.01 -3.74 18.39
N LEU A 248 10.88 -3.11 19.18
CA LEU A 248 11.68 -3.75 20.24
C LEU A 248 10.84 -4.51 21.26
N LYS A 249 9.56 -4.15 21.39
CA LYS A 249 8.64 -4.74 22.35
C LYS A 249 7.87 -5.92 21.78
N LEU A 250 7.98 -6.23 20.47
CA LEU A 250 7.31 -7.38 19.88
C LEU A 250 7.84 -8.66 20.54
N LYS A 251 6.92 -9.55 20.93
CA LYS A 251 7.23 -10.80 21.61
C LYS A 251 6.55 -11.95 20.90
N ALA A 252 7.37 -12.90 20.44
CA ALA A 252 6.92 -14.14 19.85
C ALA A 252 7.87 -15.27 20.27
N ARG A 253 7.33 -16.46 20.45
CA ARG A 253 8.10 -17.61 20.97
C ARG A 253 9.26 -18.02 20.06
N TYR A 254 9.04 -18.01 18.74
CA TYR A 254 10.00 -18.45 17.73
C TYR A 254 10.68 -17.28 17.01
N GLY A 255 10.18 -16.05 17.15
CA GLY A 255 10.83 -14.85 16.65
C GLY A 255 9.93 -13.95 15.81
N VAL A 256 10.51 -12.84 15.36
CA VAL A 256 9.86 -11.85 14.50
C VAL A 256 10.63 -11.82 13.18
N TYR A 257 9.93 -12.05 12.07
CA TYR A 257 10.54 -12.18 10.76
C TYR A 257 10.07 -11.08 9.82
N PHE A 258 10.96 -10.56 9.00
CA PHE A 258 10.67 -9.48 8.05
C PHE A 258 11.11 -9.85 6.64
N VAL A 259 10.33 -9.42 5.65
CA VAL A 259 10.75 -9.34 4.24
C VAL A 259 10.48 -7.93 3.72
N THR A 260 11.29 -7.47 2.77
CA THR A 260 11.08 -6.15 2.15
C THR A 260 9.80 -6.13 1.31
N GLY A 261 9.11 -4.99 1.33
CA GLY A 261 8.18 -4.58 0.29
C GLY A 261 8.83 -3.55 -0.64
N ASN A 262 8.02 -2.89 -1.46
CA ASN A 262 8.57 -1.88 -2.38
C ASN A 262 8.91 -0.56 -1.69
N HIS A 263 8.28 -0.25 -0.57
CA HIS A 263 8.52 1.02 0.12
C HIS A 263 9.91 1.09 0.75
N GLU A 264 10.44 -0.02 1.25
CA GLU A 264 11.84 -0.07 1.71
C GLU A 264 12.81 0.36 0.60
N TYR A 265 12.54 -0.06 -0.65
CA TYR A 265 13.33 0.40 -1.80
C TYR A 265 13.03 1.83 -2.20
N TYR A 266 11.81 2.34 -2.06
CA TYR A 266 11.50 3.74 -2.37
C TYR A 266 12.12 4.73 -1.40
N THR A 267 12.45 4.31 -0.17
CA THR A 267 13.16 5.16 0.80
C THR A 267 14.58 5.53 0.37
N GLY A 268 15.22 4.72 -0.48
CA GLY A 268 16.65 4.86 -0.79
C GLY A 268 17.60 4.39 0.30
N ASP A 269 17.10 3.68 1.32
CA ASP A 269 17.85 3.27 2.50
C ASP A 269 17.52 1.83 2.94
N VAL A 270 17.26 0.93 1.98
CA VAL A 270 16.87 -0.47 2.26
C VAL A 270 17.89 -1.20 3.14
N ASP A 271 19.20 -1.07 2.87
CA ASP A 271 20.25 -1.72 3.67
C ASP A 271 20.33 -1.13 5.09
N GLY A 272 20.11 0.18 5.23
CA GLY A 272 20.01 0.83 6.53
C GLY A 272 18.83 0.28 7.33
N TRP A 273 17.68 0.10 6.69
CA TRP A 273 16.49 -0.46 7.30
C TRP A 273 16.66 -1.92 7.74
N LEU A 274 17.26 -2.76 6.89
CA LEU A 274 17.54 -4.16 7.25
C LEU A 274 18.41 -4.24 8.50
N LYS A 275 19.47 -3.43 8.57
CA LYS A 275 20.35 -3.35 9.74
C LYS A 275 19.65 -2.80 10.98
N GLU A 276 18.78 -1.80 10.82
CA GLU A 276 18.03 -1.25 11.94
C GLU A 276 17.04 -2.28 12.49
N LEU A 277 16.36 -3.02 11.63
CA LEU A 277 15.42 -4.07 12.04
C LEU A 277 16.12 -5.19 12.81
N GLU A 278 17.32 -5.61 12.39
CA GLU A 278 18.16 -6.56 13.16
C GLU A 278 18.46 -6.02 14.56
N TYR A 279 18.83 -4.74 14.68
CA TYR A 279 19.06 -4.09 15.98
C TYR A 279 17.78 -4.05 16.84
N LEU A 280 16.61 -3.96 16.22
CA LEU A 280 15.31 -3.98 16.90
C LEU A 280 14.83 -5.40 17.25
N GLY A 281 15.64 -6.44 16.99
CA GLY A 281 15.30 -7.83 17.28
C GLY A 281 14.38 -8.49 16.24
N VAL A 282 14.22 -7.85 15.07
CA VAL A 282 13.51 -8.40 13.92
C VAL A 282 14.52 -9.07 13.00
N THR A 283 14.26 -10.30 12.55
CA THR A 283 15.15 -11.05 11.67
C THR A 283 14.73 -10.85 10.21
N PRO A 284 15.52 -10.14 9.37
CA PRO A 284 15.23 -10.03 7.95
C PRO A 284 15.53 -11.35 7.23
N LEU A 285 14.57 -11.85 6.45
CA LEU A 285 14.70 -13.04 5.63
C LEU A 285 14.99 -12.65 4.18
N GLN A 286 16.22 -12.19 3.92
CA GLN A 286 16.67 -11.73 2.60
C GLN A 286 16.96 -12.90 1.66
N ASN A 287 15.93 -13.37 0.95
CA ASN A 287 15.99 -14.60 0.15
C ASN A 287 16.61 -15.75 0.95
N SER A 288 16.11 -15.94 2.17
CA SER A 288 16.64 -16.89 3.16
C SER A 288 15.50 -17.49 3.98
N HIS A 289 15.83 -18.42 4.87
CA HIS A 289 14.85 -19.09 5.70
C HIS A 289 15.39 -19.41 7.10
N VAL A 290 14.46 -19.72 7.99
CA VAL A 290 14.72 -20.33 9.29
C VAL A 290 13.89 -21.60 9.41
N VAL A 291 14.52 -22.69 9.86
CA VAL A 291 13.82 -23.93 10.21
C VAL A 291 13.58 -23.96 11.70
N LEU A 292 12.32 -23.92 12.09
CA LEU A 292 11.87 -24.06 13.47
C LEU A 292 11.82 -25.53 13.84
N THR A 293 12.30 -25.87 15.02
CA THR A 293 12.21 -27.22 15.59
C THR A 293 11.43 -27.19 16.89
N HIS A 294 10.55 -28.16 17.11
CA HIS A 294 9.83 -28.25 18.37
C HIS A 294 10.78 -28.62 19.53
N PRO A 295 10.77 -27.91 20.68
CA PRO A 295 11.74 -28.12 21.76
C PRO A 295 11.79 -29.55 22.34
N LYS A 296 10.65 -30.26 22.31
CA LYS A 296 10.54 -31.64 22.82
C LYS A 296 10.66 -32.71 21.73
N LYS A 297 10.59 -32.31 20.45
CA LYS A 297 10.53 -33.21 19.29
C LYS A 297 11.33 -32.59 18.13
N PRO A 298 12.67 -32.67 18.16
CA PRO A 298 13.53 -31.96 17.20
C PRO A 298 13.37 -32.38 15.73
N LEU A 299 12.76 -33.54 15.48
CA LEU A 299 12.42 -34.01 14.14
C LEU A 299 11.18 -33.32 13.56
N ALA A 300 10.30 -32.76 14.40
CA ALA A 300 9.19 -31.94 13.94
C ALA A 300 9.75 -30.58 13.53
N LYS A 301 9.66 -30.28 12.23
CA LYS A 301 10.20 -29.07 11.61
C LYS A 301 9.09 -28.25 10.95
N LEU A 302 9.26 -26.93 10.96
CA LEU A 302 8.46 -25.97 10.22
C LEU A 302 9.41 -24.91 9.64
N CYS A 303 9.34 -24.65 8.35
CA CYS A 303 10.17 -23.64 7.70
C CYS A 303 9.41 -22.32 7.57
N ILE A 304 10.07 -21.22 7.93
CA ILE A 304 9.65 -19.87 7.55
C ILE A 304 10.73 -19.32 6.60
N ALA A 305 10.37 -19.16 5.35
CA ALA A 305 11.20 -18.60 4.30
C ALA A 305 10.72 -17.18 3.96
N GLY A 306 11.61 -16.35 3.43
CA GLY A 306 11.30 -15.02 2.95
C GLY A 306 12.07 -14.68 1.68
N VAL A 307 11.45 -13.87 0.83
CA VAL A 307 12.06 -13.35 -0.40
C VAL A 307 12.03 -11.82 -0.41
N ASP A 308 13.04 -11.22 -1.02
CA ASP A 308 13.08 -9.79 -1.26
C ASP A 308 11.96 -9.37 -2.24
N ASP A 309 11.56 -8.09 -2.21
CA ASP A 309 10.55 -7.62 -3.17
C ASP A 309 11.14 -7.58 -4.59
N THR A 310 10.27 -7.88 -5.55
CA THR A 310 10.57 -7.75 -6.98
C THR A 310 11.08 -6.36 -7.39
N GLU A 311 10.69 -5.32 -6.65
CA GLU A 311 11.10 -3.94 -6.86
C GLU A 311 12.61 -3.74 -6.71
N GLY A 312 13.29 -4.53 -5.86
CA GLY A 312 14.74 -4.48 -5.71
C GLY A 312 15.48 -4.72 -7.04
N ARG A 313 15.01 -5.69 -7.82
CA ARG A 313 15.56 -5.97 -9.16
C ARG A 313 15.15 -4.91 -10.17
N PHE A 314 13.90 -4.43 -10.14
CA PHE A 314 13.40 -3.41 -11.06
C PHE A 314 14.15 -2.08 -10.91
N LEU A 315 14.37 -1.65 -9.68
CA LEU A 315 15.12 -0.43 -9.36
C LEU A 315 16.63 -0.62 -9.38
N ARG A 316 17.11 -1.85 -9.56
CA ARG A 316 18.54 -2.23 -9.65
C ARG A 316 19.33 -1.89 -8.38
N SER A 317 18.72 -2.23 -7.25
CA SER A 317 19.24 -1.99 -5.91
C SER A 317 20.28 -3.05 -5.53
N GLY A 318 21.46 -3.04 -6.15
CA GLY A 318 22.54 -3.99 -5.83
C GLY A 318 22.13 -5.46 -6.06
N ASP A 319 22.41 -6.33 -5.08
CA ASP A 319 22.10 -7.77 -5.12
C ASP A 319 20.66 -8.11 -4.67
N HIS A 320 19.84 -7.08 -4.42
CA HIS A 320 18.46 -7.26 -4.00
C HIS A 320 17.56 -7.78 -5.12
N GLY A 321 16.48 -8.42 -4.70
CA GLY A 321 15.40 -8.85 -5.56
C GLY A 321 15.02 -10.30 -5.33
N MET A 322 13.77 -10.61 -5.61
CA MET A 322 13.19 -11.93 -5.35
C MET A 322 14.03 -13.09 -5.95
N ASP A 323 14.41 -14.04 -5.09
CA ASP A 323 15.06 -15.31 -5.43
C ASP A 323 14.56 -16.43 -4.49
N ILE A 324 13.55 -17.16 -4.96
CA ILE A 324 12.92 -18.25 -4.20
C ILE A 324 13.87 -19.45 -4.05
N GLY A 325 14.68 -19.73 -5.07
CA GLY A 325 15.61 -20.86 -5.07
C GLY A 325 16.68 -20.67 -3.99
N LYS A 326 17.18 -19.44 -3.83
CA LYS A 326 18.06 -19.08 -2.72
C LYS A 326 17.34 -19.15 -1.37
N ALA A 327 16.10 -18.65 -1.29
CA ALA A 327 15.31 -18.69 -0.06
C ALA A 327 15.05 -20.12 0.45
N LEU A 328 14.85 -21.08 -0.45
CA LEU A 328 14.55 -22.48 -0.10
C LEU A 328 15.78 -23.40 -0.16
N LYS A 329 16.98 -22.86 -0.40
CA LYS A 329 18.18 -23.66 -0.57
C LYS A 329 18.49 -24.49 0.67
N GLY A 330 18.42 -25.82 0.55
CA GLY A 330 18.73 -26.74 1.64
C GLY A 330 17.56 -27.02 2.59
N VAL A 331 16.37 -26.48 2.32
CA VAL A 331 15.14 -26.89 2.98
C VAL A 331 14.80 -28.30 2.51
N ASP A 332 14.55 -29.19 3.47
CA ASP A 332 14.09 -30.55 3.18
C ASP A 332 12.71 -30.46 2.48
N PRO A 333 12.53 -31.10 1.31
CA PRO A 333 11.28 -31.04 0.57
C PRO A 333 10.05 -31.35 1.42
N ASP A 334 10.16 -32.24 2.42
CA ASP A 334 9.03 -32.67 3.27
C ASP A 334 8.78 -31.78 4.49
N THR A 335 9.59 -30.74 4.70
CA THR A 335 9.33 -29.76 5.76
C THR A 335 8.23 -28.78 5.31
N PRO A 336 7.10 -28.68 6.04
CA PRO A 336 6.09 -27.69 5.73
C PRO A 336 6.68 -26.29 5.75
N THR A 337 6.36 -25.48 4.74
CA THR A 337 7.01 -24.20 4.47
C THR A 337 6.01 -23.07 4.34
N ILE A 338 6.24 -22.03 5.15
CA ILE A 338 5.56 -20.75 5.11
C ILE A 338 6.50 -19.78 4.40
N LEU A 339 6.07 -19.22 3.28
CA LEU A 339 6.84 -18.21 2.56
C LEU A 339 6.26 -16.82 2.82
N LEU A 340 7.12 -15.88 3.18
CA LEU A 340 6.81 -14.46 3.22
C LEU A 340 7.21 -13.83 1.88
N ALA A 341 6.24 -13.23 1.22
CA ALA A 341 6.45 -12.46 0.00
C ALA A 341 5.50 -11.28 0.03
N HIS A 342 5.98 -10.06 -0.20
CA HIS A 342 5.14 -8.87 -0.01
C HIS A 342 4.00 -8.77 -1.05
N ARG A 343 4.27 -9.00 -2.34
CA ARG A 343 3.31 -8.82 -3.45
C ARG A 343 2.52 -10.09 -3.82
N PRO A 344 1.22 -9.98 -4.18
CA PRO A 344 0.43 -11.10 -4.70
C PRO A 344 1.02 -11.81 -5.93
N LYS A 345 1.67 -11.07 -6.84
CA LYS A 345 2.36 -11.65 -8.00
C LYS A 345 3.59 -12.48 -7.62
N ALA A 346 4.33 -12.03 -6.61
CA ALA A 346 5.44 -12.80 -6.05
C ALA A 346 4.92 -14.07 -5.39
N ALA A 347 3.80 -13.99 -4.66
CA ALA A 347 3.14 -15.15 -4.07
C ALA A 347 2.73 -16.18 -5.13
N LYS A 348 2.06 -15.74 -6.20
CA LYS A 348 1.70 -16.62 -7.32
C LYS A 348 2.93 -17.28 -7.94
N LEU A 349 3.97 -16.50 -8.23
CA LEU A 349 5.21 -17.01 -8.83
C LEU A 349 5.84 -18.09 -7.94
N ALA A 350 5.89 -17.88 -6.63
CA ALA A 350 6.45 -18.86 -5.69
C ALA A 350 5.66 -20.16 -5.68
N LEU A 351 4.33 -20.05 -5.59
CA LEU A 351 3.43 -21.21 -5.59
C LEU A 351 3.46 -22.00 -6.90
N ASP A 352 3.64 -21.31 -8.03
CA ASP A 352 3.72 -21.96 -9.35
C ASP A 352 5.06 -22.67 -9.58
N SER A 353 6.14 -22.22 -8.92
CA SER A 353 7.51 -22.66 -9.23
C SER A 353 8.15 -23.56 -8.18
N HIS A 354 7.69 -23.54 -6.93
CA HIS A 354 8.30 -24.28 -5.82
C HIS A 354 7.24 -24.90 -4.90
N ARG A 355 7.62 -25.95 -4.17
CA ARG A 355 6.79 -26.53 -3.11
C ARG A 355 6.84 -25.61 -1.89
N VAL A 356 5.76 -24.86 -1.69
CA VAL A 356 5.47 -24.10 -0.46
C VAL A 356 4.02 -24.33 -0.08
N ASP A 357 3.73 -24.46 1.21
CA ASP A 357 2.38 -24.82 1.69
C ASP A 357 1.50 -23.60 1.87
N ILE A 358 2.10 -22.48 2.26
CA ILE A 358 1.41 -21.21 2.41
C ILE A 358 2.31 -20.03 2.05
N VAL A 359 1.75 -19.04 1.35
CA VAL A 359 2.35 -17.71 1.21
C VAL A 359 1.55 -16.67 1.99
N LEU A 360 2.24 -15.85 2.78
CA LEU A 360 1.65 -14.70 3.48
C LEU A 360 2.14 -13.40 2.82
N SER A 361 1.20 -12.54 2.42
CA SER A 361 1.45 -11.32 1.64
C SER A 361 0.55 -10.15 2.04
N GLY A 362 0.92 -8.94 1.60
CA GLY A 362 0.17 -7.69 1.78
C GLY A 362 0.04 -6.93 0.47
N HIS A 363 0.54 -5.68 0.45
CA HIS A 363 0.70 -4.79 -0.71
C HIS A 363 -0.59 -4.18 -1.29
N THR A 364 -1.70 -4.92 -1.35
CA THR A 364 -2.92 -4.43 -2.03
C THR A 364 -3.70 -3.43 -1.18
N HIS A 365 -3.47 -3.41 0.13
CA HIS A 365 -4.27 -2.69 1.13
C HIS A 365 -5.78 -2.97 1.06
N GLY A 366 -6.21 -4.07 0.43
CA GLY A 366 -7.62 -4.28 0.08
C GLY A 366 -8.18 -3.16 -0.81
N GLY A 367 -7.32 -2.50 -1.61
CA GLY A 367 -7.71 -1.42 -2.49
C GLY A 367 -7.87 -0.04 -1.84
N GLN A 368 -7.38 0.15 -0.60
CA GLN A 368 -7.41 1.35 0.26
C GLN A 368 -8.57 2.33 0.03
N LEU A 369 -8.57 3.05 -1.10
CA LEU A 369 -9.60 3.99 -1.53
C LEU A 369 -10.14 3.62 -2.91
N PHE A 370 -11.46 3.67 -3.10
CA PHE A 370 -12.02 3.63 -4.46
C PHE A 370 -11.57 4.86 -5.28
N PRO A 371 -11.14 4.70 -6.55
CA PRO A 371 -11.27 3.51 -7.41
C PRO A 371 -10.01 2.64 -7.48
N ILE A 372 -9.02 2.85 -6.60
CA ILE A 372 -7.78 2.05 -6.53
C ILE A 372 -8.11 0.57 -6.33
N HIS A 373 -9.20 0.26 -5.62
CA HIS A 373 -9.75 -1.08 -5.50
C HIS A 373 -9.99 -1.79 -6.85
N LEU A 374 -10.47 -1.08 -7.87
CA LEU A 374 -10.68 -1.66 -9.21
C LEU A 374 -9.34 -1.99 -9.89
N TRP A 375 -8.33 -1.13 -9.69
CA TRP A 375 -7.00 -1.34 -10.25
C TRP A 375 -6.36 -2.64 -9.76
N HIS A 376 -6.41 -2.89 -8.45
CA HIS A 376 -5.88 -4.12 -7.88
C HIS A 376 -6.72 -5.34 -8.27
N LEU A 377 -8.05 -5.24 -8.26
CA LEU A 377 -8.93 -6.35 -8.65
C LEU A 377 -8.68 -6.84 -10.09
N LEU A 378 -8.32 -5.93 -11.01
CA LEU A 378 -8.08 -6.25 -12.42
C LEU A 378 -6.66 -6.73 -12.73
N ARG A 379 -5.68 -6.49 -11.83
CA ARG A 379 -4.26 -6.69 -12.12
C ARG A 379 -3.57 -7.70 -11.21
N GLU A 380 -4.09 -7.91 -10.01
CA GLU A 380 -3.49 -8.82 -9.05
C GLU A 380 -4.12 -10.21 -9.15
N PRO A 381 -3.31 -11.28 -9.11
CA PRO A 381 -3.83 -12.64 -9.16
C PRO A 381 -4.68 -13.01 -7.94
N TYR A 382 -4.41 -12.36 -6.82
CA TYR A 382 -5.14 -12.49 -5.56
C TYR A 382 -5.35 -11.07 -5.00
N PHE A 383 -6.54 -10.80 -4.47
CA PHE A 383 -6.90 -9.45 -4.03
C PHE A 383 -6.72 -9.23 -2.52
N ALA A 384 -7.64 -9.75 -1.71
CA ALA A 384 -7.58 -9.72 -0.24
C ALA A 384 -8.34 -10.93 0.29
N GLY A 385 -7.76 -11.64 1.25
CA GLY A 385 -8.33 -12.85 1.84
C GLY A 385 -7.49 -14.11 1.62
N LEU A 386 -8.06 -15.24 2.06
CA LEU A 386 -7.48 -16.56 1.92
C LEU A 386 -7.94 -17.20 0.62
N TYR A 387 -6.98 -17.67 -0.16
CA TYR A 387 -7.21 -18.43 -1.38
C TYR A 387 -6.52 -19.78 -1.28
N GLN A 388 -7.16 -20.81 -1.82
CA GLN A 388 -6.50 -22.09 -2.09
C GLN A 388 -5.88 -22.01 -3.48
N HIS A 389 -4.59 -22.33 -3.56
CA HIS A 389 -3.88 -22.51 -4.82
C HIS A 389 -3.88 -23.98 -5.22
N GLU A 390 -3.43 -24.26 -6.45
CA GLU A 390 -3.30 -25.63 -6.95
C GLU A 390 -2.54 -26.54 -5.99
N LYS A 391 -2.86 -27.83 -6.01
CA LYS A 391 -2.19 -28.89 -5.21
C LYS A 391 -2.28 -28.72 -3.68
N GLY A 392 -3.20 -27.89 -3.19
CA GLY A 392 -3.54 -27.79 -1.76
C GLY A 392 -2.74 -26.75 -0.98
N SER A 393 -1.87 -25.99 -1.66
CA SER A 393 -1.20 -24.82 -1.07
C SER A 393 -2.18 -23.67 -0.88
N HIS A 394 -1.82 -22.71 -0.04
CA HIS A 394 -2.65 -21.55 0.26
C HIS A 394 -1.90 -20.24 0.05
N VAL A 395 -2.64 -19.17 -0.20
CA VAL A 395 -2.13 -17.81 -0.16
C VAL A 395 -3.08 -16.94 0.64
N TYR A 396 -2.52 -16.16 1.57
CA TYR A 396 -3.25 -15.15 2.30
C TYR A 396 -2.75 -13.77 1.92
N ILE A 397 -3.64 -12.95 1.35
CA ILE A 397 -3.36 -11.53 1.09
C ILE A 397 -4.07 -10.69 2.14
N SER A 398 -3.28 -10.00 2.96
CA SER A 398 -3.82 -9.09 3.96
C SER A 398 -4.29 -7.78 3.32
N SER A 399 -5.29 -7.15 3.93
CA SER A 399 -5.69 -5.77 3.61
C SER A 399 -4.75 -4.71 4.21
N GLY A 400 -3.66 -5.11 4.88
CA GLY A 400 -2.66 -4.23 5.46
C GLY A 400 -3.03 -3.70 6.85
N VAL A 401 -2.02 -3.45 7.69
CA VAL A 401 -2.23 -3.01 9.08
C VAL A 401 -2.59 -1.52 9.17
N HIS A 402 -1.98 -0.67 8.35
CA HIS A 402 -2.31 0.75 8.28
C HIS A 402 -2.60 1.15 6.84
N PHE A 403 -2.50 2.43 6.52
CA PHE A 403 -2.69 2.98 5.19
C PHE A 403 -1.35 3.52 4.67
N TRP A 404 -1.19 3.53 3.34
CA TRP A 404 -0.09 4.25 2.70
C TRP A 404 -0.52 5.67 2.34
N GLY A 405 0.26 6.66 2.79
CA GLY A 405 0.09 8.08 2.47
C GLY A 405 -1.23 8.68 2.99
N MET A 406 -2.35 8.37 2.35
CA MET A 406 -3.66 8.95 2.69
C MET A 406 -4.24 8.26 3.93
N PRO A 407 -4.55 8.98 5.02
CA PRO A 407 -5.14 8.42 6.24
C PRO A 407 -6.63 8.08 6.08
N MET A 408 -6.97 7.34 5.02
CA MET A 408 -8.33 7.08 4.60
C MET A 408 -8.48 5.67 4.01
N ARG A 409 -9.60 5.02 4.31
CA ARG A 409 -9.99 3.72 3.75
C ARG A 409 -11.46 3.70 3.34
N LEU A 410 -11.78 3.43 2.08
CA LEU A 410 -13.15 3.31 1.57
C LEU A 410 -13.35 1.93 0.93
N TRP A 411 -14.30 1.16 1.46
CA TRP A 411 -14.56 -0.24 1.07
C TRP A 411 -13.38 -1.20 1.27
N SER A 412 -12.47 -0.82 2.17
CA SER A 412 -11.40 -1.66 2.68
C SER A 412 -11.29 -1.46 4.19
N GLU A 413 -10.80 -2.45 4.92
CA GLU A 413 -10.59 -2.37 6.36
C GLU A 413 -9.14 -2.76 6.68
N ALA A 414 -8.52 -2.00 7.59
CA ALA A 414 -7.22 -2.35 8.14
C ALA A 414 -7.35 -3.57 9.04
N GLU A 415 -6.36 -4.46 9.04
CA GLU A 415 -6.41 -5.69 9.82
C GLU A 415 -5.07 -6.07 10.47
N ILE A 416 -5.14 -6.69 11.64
CA ILE A 416 -4.09 -7.53 12.22
C ILE A 416 -4.57 -8.97 12.06
N THR A 417 -3.80 -9.80 11.35
CA THR A 417 -4.22 -11.17 11.08
C THR A 417 -3.55 -12.16 12.03
N LEU A 418 -4.35 -12.94 12.76
CA LEU A 418 -3.90 -14.12 13.49
C LEU A 418 -4.12 -15.36 12.61
N VAL A 419 -3.05 -15.83 12.00
CA VAL A 419 -3.03 -17.09 11.24
C VAL A 419 -2.83 -18.26 12.20
N THR A 420 -3.62 -19.31 12.06
CA THR A 420 -3.48 -20.56 12.81
C THR A 420 -3.33 -21.72 11.84
N LEU A 421 -2.23 -22.46 11.95
CA LEU A 421 -1.98 -23.65 11.13
C LEU A 421 -2.78 -24.83 11.66
N ILE A 422 -3.50 -25.51 10.79
CA ILE A 422 -4.28 -26.70 11.13
C ILE A 422 -3.71 -27.89 10.37
N ALA A 423 -3.33 -28.94 11.08
CA ALA A 423 -2.90 -30.17 10.41
C ALA A 423 -4.03 -30.76 9.56
N SER A 424 -3.75 -30.98 8.28
CA SER A 424 -4.63 -31.72 7.36
C SER A 424 -3.98 -33.03 6.98
N LYS A 425 -4.80 -34.08 6.86
CA LYS A 425 -4.38 -35.38 6.34
C LYS A 425 -4.25 -35.36 4.82
#